data_AF-A0A4Q2UPS3-F1
#
_entry.id   AF-A0A4Q2UPS3-F1
#
_cell.length_a   1.000
_cell.length_b   1.000
_cell.length_c   1.000
_cell.angle_alpha   90.00
_cell.angle_beta   90.00
_cell.angle_gamma   90.00
#
_symmetry.space_group_name_H-M   'P 1'
#
loop_
_entity.id
_entity.type
_entity.pdbx_description
1 polymer ?
#
loop_
_entity_poly.entity_id
_entity_poly.type
_entity_poly.pdbx_seq_one_letter_code
_entity_poly.pdbx_strand_id
1 'polypeptide(L)' 'MAKLSKVGLAPPPPRPYSIIGLTPAATMPIDFEGQRYDLANLTESELSYLLQFPQQVPYLQTDNVGDVPV' A
#
# COMPACT_ATOMS: atom_id res chain seq x y z
N MET A 1 1.05 23.03 -31.42
CA MET A 1 1.61 23.02 -30.05
C MET A 1 0.83 21.98 -29.26
N ALA A 2 1.45 20.85 -28.90
CA ALA A 2 0.77 19.74 -28.24
C ALA A 2 0.34 20.14 -26.82
N LYS A 3 -0.95 19.94 -26.51
CA LYS A 3 -1.50 20.13 -25.17
C LYS A 3 -0.93 19.06 -24.25
N LEU A 4 -0.20 19.50 -23.23
CA LEU A 4 0.24 18.71 -22.09
C LEU A 4 -0.99 18.08 -21.42
N SER A 5 -1.22 16.80 -21.66
CA SER A 5 -2.22 16.02 -20.92
C SER A 5 -1.78 15.98 -19.47
N LYS A 6 -2.38 16.87 -18.67
CA LYS A 6 -2.37 16.80 -17.22
C LYS A 6 -3.00 15.46 -16.88
N VAL A 7 -2.18 14.43 -16.68
CA VAL A 7 -2.61 13.16 -16.13
C VAL A 7 -3.14 13.52 -14.76
N GLY A 8 -4.46 13.68 -14.67
CA GLY A 8 -5.15 13.68 -13.40
C GLY A 8 -4.93 12.30 -12.82
N LEU A 9 -3.83 12.12 -12.09
CA LEU A 9 -3.74 11.07 -11.10
C LEU A 9 -4.88 11.36 -10.14
N ALA A 10 -6.01 10.71 -10.37
CA ALA A 10 -6.99 10.52 -9.32
C ALA A 10 -6.19 10.07 -8.09
N PRO A 11 -6.39 10.70 -6.92
CA PRO A 11 -5.74 10.23 -5.71
C PRO A 11 -6.07 8.73 -5.61
N PRO A 12 -5.05 7.87 -5.39
CA PRO A 12 -5.31 6.46 -5.21
C PRO A 12 -6.40 6.30 -4.15
N PRO A 13 -7.34 5.36 -4.33
CA PRO A 13 -8.41 5.15 -3.36
C PRO A 13 -7.81 5.03 -1.95
N PRO A 14 -8.50 5.53 -0.92
CA PRO A 14 -8.00 5.46 0.45
C PRO A 14 -7.68 4.00 0.76
N ARG A 15 -6.39 3.73 0.97
CA ARG A 15 -5.88 2.40 1.31
C ARG A 15 -6.16 2.17 2.80
N PRO A 16 -6.57 0.97 3.22
CA PRO A 16 -6.74 0.65 4.64
C PRO A 16 -5.40 0.46 5.38
N TYR A 17 -4.30 0.92 4.79
CA TYR A 17 -2.95 0.72 5.29
C TYR A 17 -2.03 1.88 4.90
N SER A 18 -1.05 2.11 5.76
CA SER A 18 0.02 3.08 5.60
C SER A 18 1.36 2.38 5.47
N ILE A 19 2.22 2.95 4.63
CA ILE A 19 3.61 2.53 4.49
C ILE A 19 4.47 3.60 5.14
N ILE A 20 5.12 3.26 6.26
CA ILE A 20 5.98 4.18 7.02
C ILE A 20 7.45 3.97 6.68
N GLY A 21 8.25 5.03 6.77
CA GLY A 21 9.70 4.97 6.53
C GLY A 21 10.12 4.75 5.07
N LEU A 22 9.16 4.55 4.15
CA LEU A 22 9.40 4.49 2.71
C LEU A 22 8.69 5.66 2.04
N THR A 23 9.31 6.21 0.99
CA THR A 23 8.68 7.24 0.16
C THR A 23 7.56 6.60 -0.66
N PRO A 24 6.30 7.06 -0.54
CA PRO A 24 5.20 6.54 -1.34
C PRO A 24 5.49 6.69 -2.82
N ALA A 25 5.40 5.59 -3.58
CA ALA A 25 5.60 5.57 -5.02
C ALA A 25 4.40 4.91 -5.71
N ALA A 26 4.30 5.09 -7.02
CA ALA A 26 3.23 4.48 -7.83
C ALA A 26 3.33 2.94 -7.89
N THR A 27 4.53 2.40 -7.71
CA THR A 27 4.82 0.95 -7.69
C THR A 27 5.91 0.72 -6.66
N MET A 28 5.67 -0.18 -5.72
CA MET A 28 6.56 -0.50 -4.60
C MET A 28 6.68 -2.03 -4.48
N PRO A 29 7.38 -2.67 -5.44
CA PRO A 29 7.52 -4.11 -5.45
C PRO A 29 8.45 -4.56 -4.33
N ILE A 30 8.03 -5.58 -3.60
CA ILE A 30 8.83 -6.30 -2.62
C ILE A 30 8.82 -7.79 -2.95
N ASP A 31 9.92 -8.47 -2.67
CA ASP A 31 10.00 -9.92 -2.75
C ASP A 31 9.88 -10.47 -1.31
N PHE A 32 8.84 -11.26 -1.07
CA PHE A 32 8.49 -11.83 0.24
C PHE A 32 8.15 -13.31 0.08
N GLU A 33 8.85 -14.18 0.81
CA GLU A 33 8.72 -15.65 0.71
C GLU A 33 8.80 -16.21 -0.73
N GLY A 34 9.56 -15.54 -1.61
CA GLY A 34 9.70 -15.94 -3.02
C GLY A 34 8.52 -15.54 -3.92
N GLN A 35 7.56 -14.77 -3.40
CA GLN A 35 6.50 -14.10 -4.16
C GLN A 35 6.77 -12.59 -4.22
N ARG A 36 6.35 -11.96 -5.31
CA ARG A 36 6.51 -10.52 -5.51
C ARG A 36 5.18 -9.80 -5.26
N TYR A 37 5.15 -8.94 -4.26
CA TYR A 37 3.98 -8.13 -3.91
C TYR A 37 4.23 -6.67 -4.23
N ASP A 38 3.20 -5.93 -4.60
CA ASP A 38 3.29 -4.48 -4.77
C ASP A 38 2.66 -3.78 -3.57
N LEU A 39 3.48 -3.22 -2.68
CA LEU A 39 3.00 -2.45 -1.53
C LEU A 39 2.15 -1.25 -1.96
N ALA A 40 2.39 -0.71 -3.16
CA ALA A 40 1.58 0.40 -3.64
C ALA A 40 0.14 -0.04 -3.96
N ASN A 41 -0.06 -1.33 -4.24
CA ASN A 41 -1.31 -1.88 -4.74
C ASN A 41 -1.60 -3.28 -4.16
N LEU A 42 -1.52 -3.41 -2.83
CA LEU A 42 -1.89 -4.65 -2.15
C LEU A 42 -3.40 -4.85 -2.18
N THR A 43 -3.81 -6.08 -2.47
CA THR A 43 -5.14 -6.57 -2.17
C THR A 43 -5.33 -6.79 -0.66
N GLU A 44 -6.59 -6.85 -0.22
CA GLU A 44 -6.93 -7.09 1.18
C GLU A 44 -6.36 -8.41 1.72
N SER A 45 -6.34 -9.45 0.88
CA SER A 45 -5.76 -10.76 1.24
C SER A 45 -4.24 -10.71 1.39
N GLU A 46 -3.54 -10.03 0.49
CA GLU A 46 -2.08 -9.86 0.55
C GLU A 46 -1.67 -9.02 1.75
N LEU A 47 -2.39 -7.91 2.00
CA LEU A 47 -2.20 -7.09 3.19
C LEU A 47 -2.37 -7.92 4.47
N SER A 48 -3.49 -8.64 4.60
CA SER A 48 -3.77 -9.49 5.76
C SER A 48 -2.72 -10.57 5.97
N TYR A 49 -2.13 -11.09 4.89
CA TYR A 49 -1.05 -12.06 4.95
C TYR A 49 0.28 -11.43 5.39
N LEU A 50 0.71 -10.33 4.75
CA LEU A 50 1.95 -9.63 5.08
C LEU A 50 1.98 -9.14 6.54
N LEU A 51 0.81 -8.69 7.06
CA LEU A 51 0.67 -8.25 8.45
C LEU A 51 0.88 -9.37 9.49
N GLN A 52 0.83 -10.64 9.10
CA GLN A 52 1.18 -11.75 9.99
C GLN A 52 2.70 -11.78 10.28
N PHE A 53 3.51 -11.05 9.50
CA PHE A 53 4.97 -11.02 9.58
C PHE A 53 5.52 -9.61 9.82
N PRO A 54 5.15 -8.94 10.92
CA PRO A 54 5.53 -7.55 11.18
C PRO A 54 7.04 -7.34 11.33
N GLN A 55 7.80 -8.40 11.65
CA GLN A 55 9.26 -8.34 11.72
C GLN A 55 9.93 -8.26 10.33
N GLN A 56 9.28 -8.81 9.30
CA GLN A 56 9.81 -8.84 7.93
C GLN A 56 9.30 -7.65 7.09
N VAL A 57 8.09 -7.18 7.37
CA VAL A 57 7.48 -5.99 6.74
C VAL A 57 7.20 -4.87 7.77
N PRO A 58 8.22 -4.35 8.48
CA PRO A 58 8.02 -3.38 9.56
C PRO A 58 7.49 -2.01 9.08
N TYR A 59 7.59 -1.75 7.78
CA TYR A 59 7.10 -0.54 7.14
C TYR A 59 5.59 -0.59 6.85
N LEU A 60 4.94 -1.76 6.91
CA LEU A 60 3.53 -1.90 6.58
C LEU A 60 2.69 -1.84 7.86
N GLN A 61 1.81 -0.85 7.96
CA GLN A 61 0.88 -0.69 9.08
C GLN A 61 -0.54 -0.65 8.57
N THR A 62 -1.48 -1.28 9.26
CA THR A 62 -2.90 -1.07 8.99
C THR A 62 -3.35 0.24 9.61
N ASP A 63 -3.97 1.09 8.79
CA ASP A 63 -4.78 2.19 9.29
C ASP A 63 -6.14 1.62 9.71
N ASN A 64 -6.13 0.60 10.57
CA ASN A 64 -7.31 0.18 11.31
C ASN A 64 -7.65 1.29 12.32
N VAL A 65 -8.01 2.46 11.79
CA VAL A 65 -8.76 3.49 12.48
C VAL A 65 -10.17 2.93 12.58
N GLY A 66 -10.36 2.18 13.66
CA GLY A 66 -11.62 1.81 14.28
C GLY A 66 -12.86 1.85 13.39
N ASP A 67 -13.30 0.64 13.02
CA ASP A 67 -14.63 0.23 13.46
C ASP A 67 -14.75 0.54 14.97
N VAL A 68 -15.15 1.77 15.30
CA VAL A 68 -15.65 2.11 16.63
C VAL A 68 -17.14 1.84 16.52
N PRO A 69 -17.67 0.74 17.11
CA PRO A 69 -19.10 0.56 17.16
C PRO A 69 -19.67 1.71 18.00
N VAL A 70 -20.57 2.49 17.41
CA VAL A 70 -21.43 3.44 18.14
C VAL A 70 -22.73 2.75 18.48
#